data_AF-A0A177NIB5-F1
#
_entry.id   AF-A0A177NIB5-F1
#
_cell.length_a   1.000
_cell.length_b   1.000
_cell.length_c   1.000
_cell.angle_alpha   90.00
_cell.angle_beta   90.00
_cell.angle_gamma   90.00
#
_symmetry.space_group_name_H-M   'P 1'
#
loop_
_entity.id
_entity.type
_entity.pdbx_description
1 polymer ?
#
loop_
_entity_poly.entity_id
_entity_poly.type
_entity_poly.pdbx_seq_one_letter_code
_entity_poly.pdbx_strand_id
1 'polypeptide(L)'
;MLYWEPGVPVAVVEAKDNSQTVSHGLQQALGYAEILQVPSAFSSNGDAFTAHNKVPNPGDDMETEFALDAFLPPDLVWQRYKHYRGIADQNEKLVIQSRGFRFLDWGEVSAAPPFIGHEVPIAKLTLVAC
;
A
#
# COMPACT_ATOMS: atom_id res chain seq x y z
N MET A 1 -5.39 -2.12 0.94
CA MET A 1 -4.29 -1.16 1.25
C MET A 1 -3.02 -1.89 1.65
N LEU A 2 -1.84 -1.35 1.34
CA LEU A 2 -0.54 -1.89 1.75
C LEU A 2 0.10 -1.04 2.84
N TYR A 3 0.63 -1.71 3.85
CA TYR A 3 1.30 -1.10 5.01
C TYR A 3 2.74 -1.58 5.13
N TRP A 4 3.68 -0.65 5.35
CA TRP A 4 5.07 -1.00 5.67
C TRP A 4 5.24 -1.40 7.13
N GLU A 5 4.55 -0.69 8.00
CA GLU A 5 4.39 -0.96 9.44
C GLU A 5 2.93 -0.65 9.82
N PRO A 6 2.41 -1.19 10.92
CA PRO A 6 1.09 -0.83 11.42
C PRO A 6 0.94 0.70 11.51
N GLY A 7 -0.12 1.25 10.89
CA GLY A 7 -0.38 2.69 10.86
C GLY A 7 0.45 3.50 9.84
N VAL A 8 1.28 2.84 9.02
CA VAL A 8 2.06 3.48 7.94
C VAL A 8 1.59 2.95 6.58
N PRO A 9 0.48 3.50 6.02
CA PRO A 9 0.05 3.13 4.69
C PRO A 9 1.04 3.66 3.64
N VAL A 10 1.40 2.81 2.68
CA VAL A 10 2.38 3.13 1.64
C VAL A 10 1.84 3.00 0.23
N ALA A 11 0.74 2.27 0.05
CA ALA A 11 0.03 2.18 -1.22
C ALA A 11 -1.44 1.77 -1.06
N VAL A 12 -2.22 2.03 -2.12
CA VAL A 12 -3.60 1.54 -2.26
C VAL A 12 -3.65 0.44 -3.30
N VAL A 13 -4.45 -0.59 -3.05
CA VAL A 13 -4.75 -1.67 -4.01
C VAL A 13 -6.26 -1.78 -4.08
N GLU A 14 -6.81 -1.71 -5.30
CA GLU A 14 -8.21 -1.97 -5.61
C GLU A 14 -8.32 -3.33 -6.31
N ALA A 15 -9.18 -4.20 -5.80
CA ALA A 15 -9.47 -5.50 -6.41
C ALA A 15 -10.82 -5.45 -7.13
N LYS A 16 -10.87 -6.01 -8.33
CA LYS A 16 -12.08 -6.20 -9.13
C LYS A 16 -12.27 -7.67 -9.47
N ASP A 17 -13.49 -7.99 -9.88
CA ASP A 17 -13.81 -9.26 -10.51
C ASP A 17 -13.07 -9.42 -11.85
N ASN A 18 -12.76 -10.66 -12.23
CA ASN A 18 -11.99 -10.95 -13.44
C ASN A 18 -12.71 -10.57 -14.74
N SER A 19 -14.03 -10.31 -14.70
CA SER A 19 -14.77 -9.79 -15.85
C SER A 19 -14.39 -8.35 -16.20
N GLN A 20 -13.68 -7.64 -15.33
CA GLN A 20 -13.24 -6.26 -15.54
C GLN A 20 -11.84 -6.22 -16.16
N THR A 21 -11.50 -5.10 -16.81
CA THR A 21 -10.12 -4.85 -17.24
C THR A 21 -9.22 -4.70 -16.02
N VAL A 22 -7.93 -5.05 -16.17
CA VAL A 22 -6.92 -4.94 -15.11
C VAL A 22 -6.87 -3.53 -14.51
N SER A 23 -7.01 -2.51 -15.35
CA SER A 23 -6.98 -1.08 -15.00
C SER A 23 -8.31 -0.51 -14.49
N HIS A 24 -9.41 -1.28 -14.48
CA HIS A 24 -10.75 -0.76 -14.14
C HIS A 24 -10.79 -0.08 -12.76
N GLY A 25 -10.14 -0.67 -11.77
CA GLY A 25 -10.09 -0.15 -10.40
C GLY A 25 -9.11 1.01 -10.20
N LEU A 26 -8.29 1.36 -11.20
CA LEU A 26 -7.16 2.28 -11.00
C LEU A 26 -7.60 3.67 -10.57
N GLN A 27 -8.68 4.20 -11.17
CA GLN A 27 -9.17 5.54 -10.81
C GLN A 27 -9.70 5.62 -9.37
N GLN A 28 -10.29 4.53 -8.86
CA GLN A 28 -10.71 4.44 -7.47
C GLN A 28 -9.50 4.36 -6.54
N ALA A 29 -8.51 3.54 -6.89
CA ALA A 29 -7.25 3.44 -6.16
C ALA A 29 -6.52 4.80 -6.08
N LEU A 30 -6.48 5.55 -7.19
CA LEU A 30 -5.92 6.90 -7.25
C LEU A 30 -6.64 7.89 -6.33
N GLY A 31 -7.97 7.83 -6.29
CA GLY A 31 -8.77 8.67 -5.38
C GLY A 31 -8.40 8.47 -3.92
N TYR A 32 -8.28 7.21 -3.47
CA TYR A 32 -7.83 6.91 -2.11
C TYR A 32 -6.35 7.23 -1.90
N ALA A 33 -5.49 7.02 -2.89
CA ALA A 33 -4.07 7.33 -2.80
C ALA A 33 -3.84 8.84 -2.57
N GLU A 34 -4.65 9.69 -3.20
CA GLU A 34 -4.63 11.14 -2.97
C GLU A 34 -5.09 11.50 -1.55
N ILE A 35 -6.18 10.88 -1.05
CA ILE A 35 -6.66 11.11 0.33
C ILE A 35 -5.59 10.71 1.36
N LEU A 36 -4.96 9.55 1.17
CA LEU A 36 -3.96 9.01 2.09
C LEU A 36 -2.57 9.62 1.89
N GLN A 37 -2.39 10.40 0.82
CA GLN A 37 -1.11 11.00 0.43
C GLN A 37 -0.01 9.93 0.30
N VAL A 38 -0.28 8.90 -0.50
CA VAL A 38 0.65 7.82 -0.85
C VAL A 38 0.93 7.83 -2.36
N PRO A 39 2.16 7.52 -2.82
CA PRO A 39 2.53 7.69 -4.22
C PRO A 39 2.22 6.50 -5.12
N SER A 40 1.85 5.35 -4.56
CA SER A 40 1.61 4.10 -5.30
C SER A 40 0.15 3.70 -5.20
N ALA A 41 -0.48 3.47 -6.35
CA ALA A 41 -1.84 2.95 -6.48
C ALA A 41 -1.83 1.75 -7.43
N PHE A 42 -2.59 0.71 -7.11
CA PHE A 42 -2.66 -0.53 -7.87
C PHE A 42 -4.12 -0.91 -8.11
N SER A 43 -4.38 -1.53 -9.25
CA SER A 43 -5.63 -2.22 -9.58
C SER A 43 -5.31 -3.64 -10.00
N SER A 44 -6.14 -4.61 -9.61
CA SER A 44 -6.07 -5.98 -10.11
C SER A 44 -7.47 -6.52 -10.35
N ASN A 45 -7.62 -7.31 -11.41
CA ASN A 45 -8.81 -8.12 -11.68
C ASN A 45 -8.58 -9.62 -11.35
N GLY A 46 -7.41 -9.96 -10.79
CA GLY A 46 -7.02 -11.35 -10.52
C GLY A 46 -6.21 -12.03 -11.62
N ASP A 47 -5.97 -11.40 -12.77
CA ASP A 47 -5.11 -11.94 -13.85
C ASP A 47 -3.75 -11.20 -13.95
N ALA A 48 -3.75 -9.91 -13.61
CA ALA A 48 -2.57 -9.04 -13.62
C ALA A 48 -2.75 -7.85 -12.66
N PHE A 49 -1.78 -6.96 -12.63
CA PHE A 49 -1.85 -5.67 -11.96
C PHE A 49 -1.61 -4.53 -12.94
N THR A 50 -2.36 -3.44 -12.80
CA THR A 50 -1.98 -2.12 -13.31
C THR A 50 -1.53 -1.27 -12.12
N ALA A 51 -0.39 -0.61 -12.22
CA ALA A 51 0.15 0.27 -11.20
C ALA A 51 0.28 1.70 -11.71
N HIS A 52 0.06 2.67 -10.83
CA HIS A 52 0.40 4.07 -11.03
C HIS A 52 1.45 4.50 -9.99
N ASN A 53 2.49 5.18 -10.46
CA ASN A 53 3.56 5.77 -9.65
C ASN A 53 3.55 7.29 -9.79
N LYS A 54 3.24 8.02 -8.71
CA LYS A 54 3.24 9.49 -8.67
C LYS A 54 4.64 10.10 -8.70
N VAL A 55 5.68 9.30 -8.47
CA VAL A 55 7.10 9.71 -8.44
C VAL A 55 7.97 8.84 -9.33
N PRO A 56 7.70 8.77 -10.65
CA PRO A 56 8.53 8.00 -11.58
C PRO A 56 9.92 8.65 -11.69
N ASN A 57 10.97 7.84 -11.86
CA ASN A 57 12.25 8.41 -12.24
C ASN A 57 12.17 8.96 -13.67
N PRO A 58 13.05 9.89 -14.06
CA PRO A 58 13.13 10.33 -15.45
C PRO A 58 13.32 9.14 -16.39
N GLY A 59 12.36 8.92 -17.29
CA GLY A 59 12.37 7.82 -18.25
C GLY A 59 11.56 6.58 -17.84
N ASP A 60 11.07 6.51 -16.59
CA ASP A 60 10.14 5.46 -16.17
C ASP A 60 8.71 5.81 -16.58
N ASP A 61 7.91 4.79 -16.90
CA ASP A 61 6.48 4.95 -17.13
C ASP A 61 5.74 5.28 -15.84
N MET A 62 4.79 6.22 -15.93
CA MET A 62 3.92 6.58 -14.81
C MET A 62 2.92 5.45 -14.49
N GLU A 63 2.46 4.74 -15.53
CA GLU A 63 1.54 3.63 -15.41
C GLU A 63 2.11 2.39 -16.11
N THR A 64 2.06 1.25 -15.42
CA THR A 64 2.63 -0.01 -15.91
C THR A 64 1.67 -1.16 -15.63
N GLU A 65 1.60 -2.13 -16.54
CA GLU A 65 0.91 -3.39 -16.33
C GLU A 65 1.91 -4.52 -16.19
N PHE A 66 1.70 -5.42 -15.24
CA PHE A 66 2.58 -6.56 -14.97
C PHE A 66 1.81 -7.75 -14.42
N ALA A 67 2.39 -8.95 -14.59
CA ALA A 67 1.81 -10.20 -14.14
C ALA A 67 1.68 -10.28 -12.59
N LEU A 68 0.81 -11.16 -12.09
CA LEU A 68 0.56 -11.30 -10.64
C LEU A 68 1.81 -11.67 -9.84
N ASP A 69 2.65 -12.54 -10.40
CA ASP A 69 3.92 -12.99 -9.81
C ASP A 69 5.06 -11.96 -9.96
N ALA A 70 4.84 -10.92 -10.76
CA ALA A 70 5.73 -9.79 -10.94
C ALA A 70 5.34 -8.58 -10.07
N PHE A 71 4.58 -8.81 -8.98
CA PHE A 71 4.23 -7.73 -8.06
C PHE A 71 5.49 -7.03 -7.53
N LEU A 72 5.42 -5.70 -7.43
CA LEU A 72 6.57 -4.88 -7.08
C LEU A 72 7.16 -5.31 -5.73
N PRO A 73 8.51 -5.41 -5.61
CA PRO A 73 9.14 -5.72 -4.34
C PRO A 73 8.73 -4.73 -3.24
N PRO A 74 8.48 -5.19 -2.00
CA PRO A 74 8.14 -4.31 -0.88
C PRO A 74 9.06 -3.11 -0.68
N ASP A 75 10.37 -3.33 -0.82
CA ASP A 75 11.38 -2.28 -0.65
C ASP A 75 11.24 -1.18 -1.72
N LEU A 76 10.79 -1.50 -2.93
CA LEU A 76 10.56 -0.52 -3.98
C LEU A 76 9.33 0.34 -3.68
N VAL A 77 8.26 -0.27 -3.16
CA VAL A 77 7.06 0.47 -2.71
C VAL A 77 7.42 1.43 -1.59
N TRP A 78 8.27 1.01 -0.65
CA TRP A 78 8.78 1.85 0.43
C TRP A 78 9.68 2.98 -0.07
N GLN A 79 10.59 2.71 -1.00
CA GLN A 79 11.44 3.74 -1.62
C GLN A 79 10.62 4.82 -2.31
N ARG A 80 9.57 4.45 -3.05
CA ARG A 80 8.63 5.42 -3.65
C ARG A 80 7.98 6.28 -2.58
N TYR A 81 7.51 5.67 -1.49
CA TYR A 81 6.94 6.41 -0.36
C TYR A 81 7.94 7.39 0.26
N LYS A 82 9.17 6.95 0.56
CA LYS A 82 10.22 7.81 1.11
C LYS A 82 10.54 8.99 0.19
N HIS A 83 10.67 8.72 -1.11
CA HIS A 83 10.91 9.76 -2.12
C HIS A 83 9.79 10.79 -2.15
N TYR A 84 8.52 10.35 -2.19
CA TYR A 84 7.35 11.23 -2.14
C TYR A 84 7.27 12.09 -0.87
N ARG A 85 7.67 11.54 0.28
CA ARG A 85 7.64 12.23 1.58
C ARG A 85 8.90 13.02 1.91
N GLY A 86 9.96 12.93 1.09
CA GLY A 86 11.26 13.53 1.40
C GLY A 86 11.94 12.92 2.63
N ILE A 87 11.70 11.63 2.92
CA ILE A 87 12.29 10.94 4.08
C ILE A 87 13.69 10.46 3.71
N ALA A 88 14.71 11.08 4.29
CA ALA A 88 16.08 10.58 4.23
C ALA A 88 16.22 9.28 5.05
N ASP A 89 17.09 8.37 4.62
CA ASP A 89 17.25 7.04 5.25
C ASP A 89 17.58 7.10 6.75
N GLN A 90 18.37 8.11 7.16
CA GLN A 90 18.70 8.35 8.57
C GLN A 90 17.49 8.73 9.45
N ASN A 91 16.38 9.17 8.85
CA ASN A 91 15.17 9.60 9.53
C ASN A 91 14.06 8.53 9.54
N GLU A 92 14.30 7.37 8.92
CA GLU A 92 13.30 6.29 8.78
C GLU A 92 12.74 5.83 10.14
N LYS A 93 13.60 5.63 11.13
CA LYS A 93 13.20 5.21 12.48
C LYS A 93 12.27 6.22 13.18
N LEU A 94 12.42 7.51 12.90
CA LEU A 94 11.59 8.57 13.49
C LEU A 94 10.16 8.56 12.93
N VAL A 95 10.01 8.24 11.65
CA VAL A 95 8.71 8.12 10.98
C VAL A 95 7.91 6.94 11.53
N ILE A 96 8.58 5.83 11.79
CA ILE A 96 7.97 4.63 12.38
C ILE A 96 7.61 4.88 13.85
N GLN A 97 8.54 5.43 14.64
CA GLN A 97 8.33 5.67 16.08
C GLN A 97 7.25 6.70 16.39
N SER A 98 7.12 7.76 15.58
CA SER A 98 6.07 8.79 15.77
C SER A 98 4.66 8.30 15.45
N ARG A 99 4.53 7.19 14.73
CA ARG A 99 3.26 6.58 14.32
C ARG A 99 2.91 5.29 15.08
N GLY A 100 3.85 4.78 15.87
CA GLY A 100 3.56 3.81 16.92
C GLY A 100 2.66 4.48 17.95
N PHE A 101 1.35 4.20 17.88
CA PHE A 101 0.47 4.43 19.02
C PHE A 101 1.11 3.75 20.23
N ARG A 102 1.66 4.53 21.16
CA ARG A 102 1.89 4.05 22.52
C ARG A 102 0.49 3.71 23.02
N PHE A 103 0.17 2.42 23.10
CA PHE A 103 -1.01 1.95 23.82
C PHE A 103 -0.97 2.64 25.18
N LEU A 104 -1.77 3.69 25.34
CA LEU A 104 -2.14 4.15 26.66
C LEU A 104 -2.91 2.98 27.25
N ASP A 105 -2.48 2.55 28.43
CA ASP A 105 -3.11 1.52 29.23
C ASP A 105 -4.57 1.94 29.49
N TRP A 106 -5.46 1.50 28.62
CA TRP A 106 -6.90 1.66 28.77
C TRP A 106 -7.41 0.33 29.32
N GLY A 107 -7.64 0.33 30.64
CA GLY A 107 -8.34 -0.76 31.31
C GLY A 107 -9.67 -1.06 30.63
N GLU A 108 -9.97 -2.36 30.57
CA GLU A 108 -11.29 -2.96 30.31
C GLU A 108 -12.17 -2.26 29.26
N VAL A 109 -11.97 -2.59 27.98
CA VAL A 109 -13.07 -2.63 27.01
C VAL A 109 -13.00 -3.91 26.20
N SER A 110 -14.12 -4.63 26.22
CA SER A 110 -14.30 -5.99 25.71
C SER A 110 -14.07 -6.12 24.21
N ALA A 111 -13.29 -7.14 23.85
CA ALA A 111 -13.31 -7.94 22.61
C ALA A 111 -13.84 -7.28 21.33
N ALA A 112 -12.92 -6.85 20.46
CA ALA A 112 -13.19 -6.73 19.03
C ALA A 112 -13.34 -8.15 18.41
N PRO A 113 -14.21 -8.35 17.40
CA PRO A 113 -14.45 -9.67 16.80
C PRO A 113 -13.22 -10.18 16.02
N PRO A 114 -13.09 -11.51 15.85
CA PRO A 114 -11.97 -12.10 15.13
C PRO A 114 -12.06 -11.73 13.63
N PHE A 115 -11.06 -11.01 13.14
CA PHE A 115 -10.87 -10.79 11.70
C PHE A 115 -10.51 -12.13 11.04
N ILE A 116 -11.37 -12.60 10.14
CA ILE A 116 -11.11 -13.75 9.26
C ILE A 116 -10.78 -13.16 7.89
N GLY A 117 -9.50 -12.89 7.66
CA GLY A 117 -8.94 -12.58 6.36
C GLY A 117 -7.60 -13.28 6.27
N HIS A 118 -7.37 -14.07 5.23
CA HIS A 118 -6.09 -14.72 5.01
C HIS A 118 -5.02 -13.65 4.74
N GLU A 119 -4.15 -13.41 5.72
CA GLU A 119 -2.92 -12.65 5.51
C GLU A 119 -2.09 -13.38 4.46
N VAL A 120 -1.88 -12.76 3.30
CA VAL A 120 -0.85 -13.19 2.35
C VAL A 120 0.40 -12.39 2.71
N PRO A 121 1.39 -12.97 3.40
CA PRO A 121 2.58 -12.22 3.78
C PRO A 121 3.43 -11.96 2.53
N ILE A 122 3.30 -10.77 1.95
CA ILE A 122 4.24 -10.27 0.94
C ILE A 122 5.48 -9.76 1.70
N ALA A 123 6.16 -10.65 2.44
CA ALA A 123 7.42 -10.54 3.21
C ALA A 123 7.74 -9.30 4.09
N LYS A 124 7.05 -8.16 3.91
CA LYS A 124 7.18 -6.87 4.62
C LYS A 124 5.94 -5.96 4.46
N LEU A 125 5.00 -6.26 3.55
CA LEU A 125 3.77 -5.48 3.39
C LEU A 125 2.55 -6.27 3.87
N THR A 126 1.73 -5.65 4.71
CA THR A 126 0.42 -6.19 5.08
C THR A 126 -0.64 -5.65 4.14
N LEU A 127 -1.38 -6.55 3.47
CA LEU A 127 -2.57 -6.20 2.71
C LEU A 127 -3.80 -6.24 3.62
N VAL A 128 -4.48 -5.10 3.76
CA VAL A 128 -5.82 -5.04 4.38
C VAL A 128 -6.84 -4.82 3.28
N ALA A 129 -7.71 -5.80 3.05
CA ALA A 129 -8.90 -5.65 2.22
C ALA A 129 -10.03 -5.04 3.09
N CYS A 130 -10.72 -4.03 2.56
CA CYS A 130 -11.93 -3.49 3.18
C CYS A 130 -13.13 -4.36 2.85
#